data_AF-R5BA77-F1
#
_entry.id   AF-R5BA77-F1
#
_cell.length_a   1.000
_cell.length_b   1.000
_cell.length_c   1.000
_cell.angle_alpha   90.00
_cell.angle_beta   90.00
_cell.angle_gamma   90.00
#
_symmetry.space_group_name_H-M   'P 1'
#
loop_
_entity.id
_entity.type
_entity.pdbx_description
1 polymer ?
#
loop_
_entity_poly.entity_id
_entity_poly.type
_entity_poly.pdbx_seq_one_letter_code
_entity_poly.pdbx_strand_id
1 'polypeptide(L)'
;MYNREIIGQLVDFISSKDGRTDKSRLQNEVQEAFGLVKDRSVYYCDWFAIRFCKAASRSFGNTVLALSALHRYDGIPFIVCLVTPTRNYLMLANTTFLRKISHSSQELRRDNIKGSFNGSDIMREFEGIENIPENFEFLYNSHENYTFEENLDRLVEATNNIAPTGKRFVPTELQVECIRESVDRAISFLNSAEYGVLNDDLNDRVRAVESEIAIAAFIDNVNLRGRIIEYLITAEDDLKATLMNCLHTRQPLPEIFTADELGDYEREFEHYLTETDIKTKVLFLSSNPKGYNIDKLLSFLSEEKSVYLVFVVAIDEDRTIQTRLCSMFNRQLLSGTRIIKHWAGRNSRGVTQYEGRVLEAIVEDFDSGIDYDASQDMITDFLRG
;
A
#
# COMPACT_ATOMS: atom_id res chain seq x y z
N MET A 1 -10.47 2.83 5.68
CA MET A 1 -10.67 1.52 6.32
C MET A 1 -11.77 0.74 5.60
N TYR A 2 -11.51 -0.52 5.24
CA TYR A 2 -12.50 -1.40 4.59
C TYR A 2 -13.51 -1.97 5.59
N ASN A 3 -14.82 -1.77 5.35
CA ASN A 3 -15.87 -2.37 6.19
C ASN A 3 -16.43 -3.64 5.55
N ARG A 4 -15.91 -4.79 5.98
CA ARG A 4 -16.26 -6.10 5.42
C ARG A 4 -17.73 -6.45 5.55
N GLU A 5 -18.36 -6.12 6.68
CA GLU A 5 -19.76 -6.43 6.92
C GLU A 5 -20.67 -5.65 5.97
N ILE A 6 -20.52 -4.33 5.90
CA ILE A 6 -21.37 -3.47 5.08
C ILE A 6 -21.16 -3.74 3.58
N ILE A 7 -19.90 -3.94 3.17
CA ILE A 7 -19.59 -4.24 1.76
C ILE A 7 -20.08 -5.64 1.39
N GLY A 8 -19.99 -6.62 2.29
CA GLY A 8 -20.58 -7.95 2.11
C GLY A 8 -22.10 -7.88 1.91
N GLN A 9 -22.79 -7.14 2.79
CA GLN A 9 -24.24 -6.90 2.66
C GLN A 9 -24.61 -6.25 1.32
N LEU A 10 -23.82 -5.26 0.84
CA LEU A 10 -24.01 -4.63 -0.46
C LEU A 10 -23.86 -5.63 -1.62
N VAL A 11 -22.83 -6.47 -1.57
CA VAL A 11 -22.56 -7.49 -2.58
C VAL A 11 -23.70 -8.49 -2.65
N ASP A 12 -24.11 -9.04 -1.50
CA ASP A 12 -25.23 -9.99 -1.41
C ASP A 12 -26.54 -9.38 -1.90
N PHE A 13 -26.80 -8.12 -1.52
CA PHE A 13 -27.98 -7.40 -1.97
C PHE A 13 -28.00 -7.24 -3.49
N ILE A 14 -26.91 -6.78 -4.10
CA ILE A 14 -26.82 -6.57 -5.55
C ILE A 14 -26.90 -7.90 -6.31
N SER A 15 -26.21 -8.95 -5.83
CA SER A 15 -26.25 -10.28 -6.44
C SER A 15 -27.63 -10.92 -6.36
N SER A 16 -28.41 -10.66 -5.30
CA SER A 16 -29.82 -11.11 -5.21
C SER A 16 -30.73 -10.56 -6.33
N LYS A 17 -30.28 -9.50 -7.02
CA LYS A 17 -31.00 -8.79 -8.08
C LYS A 17 -30.44 -9.08 -9.48
N ASP A 18 -29.52 -10.03 -9.61
CA ASP A 18 -28.92 -10.42 -10.89
C ASP A 18 -29.98 -10.76 -11.94
N GLY A 19 -29.93 -10.05 -13.09
CA GLY A 19 -30.83 -10.24 -14.24
C GLY A 19 -32.31 -9.90 -13.99
N ARG A 20 -32.66 -9.36 -12.81
CA ARG A 20 -34.07 -9.15 -12.39
C ARG A 20 -34.50 -7.69 -12.40
N THR A 21 -33.55 -6.76 -12.41
CA THR A 21 -33.80 -5.35 -12.16
C THR A 21 -33.04 -4.48 -13.16
N ASP A 22 -33.67 -3.41 -13.67
CA ASP A 22 -32.96 -2.43 -14.49
C ASP A 22 -32.11 -1.47 -13.64
N LYS A 23 -31.21 -0.73 -14.28
CA LYS A 23 -30.28 0.19 -13.61
C LYS A 23 -30.97 1.19 -12.69
N SER A 24 -32.08 1.80 -13.13
CA SER A 24 -32.74 2.88 -12.39
C SER A 24 -33.43 2.33 -11.14
N ARG A 25 -34.06 1.17 -11.26
CA ARG A 25 -34.69 0.50 -10.12
C ARG A 25 -33.65 -0.01 -9.13
N LEU A 26 -32.56 -0.60 -9.60
CA LEU A 26 -31.47 -1.06 -8.72
C LEU A 26 -30.83 0.11 -7.96
N GLN A 27 -30.65 1.25 -8.62
CA GLN A 27 -30.18 2.48 -7.97
C GLN A 27 -31.04 2.89 -6.78
N ASN A 28 -32.36 2.92 -6.96
CA ASN A 28 -33.29 3.32 -5.89
C ASN A 28 -33.30 2.30 -4.76
N GLU A 29 -33.35 1.00 -5.08
CA GLU A 29 -33.36 -0.07 -4.08
C GLU A 29 -32.08 -0.08 -3.24
N VAL A 30 -30.91 0.09 -3.86
CA VAL A 30 -29.62 0.19 -3.12
C VAL A 30 -29.53 1.49 -2.34
N GLN A 31 -29.99 2.61 -2.91
CA GLN A 31 -29.98 3.90 -2.20
C GLN A 31 -30.81 3.83 -0.92
N GLU A 32 -32.00 3.26 -0.98
CA GLU A 32 -32.90 3.12 0.17
C GLU A 32 -32.33 2.13 1.20
N ALA A 33 -31.88 0.95 0.76
CA ALA A 33 -31.39 -0.10 1.64
C ALA A 33 -30.16 0.31 2.46
N PHE A 34 -29.27 1.15 1.90
CA PHE A 34 -28.02 1.56 2.54
C PHE A 34 -28.00 3.04 2.95
N GLY A 35 -29.12 3.76 2.84
CA GLY A 35 -29.23 5.16 3.22
C GLY A 35 -28.27 6.09 2.44
N LEU A 36 -28.06 5.83 1.15
CA LEU A 36 -27.01 6.51 0.38
C LEU A 36 -27.37 7.96 0.04
N VAL A 37 -26.40 8.85 0.21
CA VAL A 37 -26.44 10.22 -0.30
C VAL A 37 -26.12 10.20 -1.79
N LYS A 38 -26.96 10.84 -2.60
CA LYS A 38 -26.73 10.98 -4.04
C LYS A 38 -26.02 12.30 -4.34
N ASP A 39 -24.82 12.24 -4.89
CA ASP A 39 -24.14 13.38 -5.52
C ASP A 39 -23.99 13.14 -7.02
N ARG A 40 -24.81 13.85 -7.81
CA ARG A 40 -24.95 13.70 -9.25
C ARG A 40 -25.23 12.25 -9.65
N SER A 41 -24.19 11.52 -10.03
CA SER A 41 -24.27 10.15 -10.55
C SER A 41 -23.67 9.09 -9.62
N VAL A 42 -23.06 9.53 -8.53
CA VAL A 42 -22.45 8.70 -7.48
C VAL A 42 -23.41 8.65 -6.28
N TYR A 43 -23.55 7.49 -5.68
CA TYR A 43 -24.26 7.28 -4.43
C TYR A 43 -23.23 6.86 -3.38
N TYR A 44 -23.25 7.41 -2.18
CA TYR A 44 -22.22 7.13 -1.18
C TYR A 44 -22.76 7.18 0.24
N CYS A 45 -22.03 6.53 1.14
CA CYS A 45 -22.11 6.66 2.59
C CYS A 45 -20.69 6.72 3.15
N ASP A 46 -20.53 6.60 4.46
CA ASP A 46 -19.22 6.64 5.12
C ASP A 46 -18.31 5.46 4.73
N TRP A 47 -18.89 4.37 4.23
CA TRP A 47 -18.18 3.09 4.03
C TRP A 47 -17.84 2.77 2.58
N PHE A 48 -18.57 3.32 1.62
CA PHE A 48 -18.30 3.13 0.20
C PHE A 48 -18.99 4.20 -0.65
N ALA A 49 -18.47 4.37 -1.87
CA ALA A 49 -19.14 5.07 -2.94
C ALA A 49 -19.45 4.10 -4.07
N ILE A 50 -20.61 4.22 -4.72
CA ILE A 50 -21.05 3.36 -5.80
C ILE A 50 -21.54 4.14 -7.02
N ARG A 51 -21.08 3.71 -8.19
CA ARG A 51 -21.48 4.23 -9.50
C ARG A 51 -22.11 3.13 -10.34
N PHE A 52 -23.37 3.34 -10.73
CA PHE A 52 -24.09 2.37 -11.56
C PHE A 52 -23.93 2.64 -13.07
N CYS A 53 -23.45 1.64 -13.78
CA CYS A 53 -23.32 1.61 -15.24
C CYS A 53 -24.25 0.55 -15.83
N LYS A 54 -24.60 0.67 -17.12
CA LYS A 54 -25.36 -0.34 -17.86
C LYS A 54 -24.62 -0.69 -19.14
N ALA A 55 -24.52 -1.99 -19.44
CA ALA A 55 -23.98 -2.50 -20.70
C ALA A 55 -24.58 -3.86 -21.04
N ALA A 56 -24.32 -4.35 -22.25
CA ALA A 56 -24.76 -5.67 -22.69
C ALA A 56 -23.89 -6.81 -22.14
N SER A 57 -22.61 -6.53 -21.82
CA SER A 57 -21.65 -7.53 -21.32
C SER A 57 -20.73 -6.91 -20.26
N ARG A 58 -19.86 -7.74 -19.66
CA ARG A 58 -18.85 -7.33 -18.65
C ARG A 58 -17.80 -6.35 -19.23
N SER A 59 -17.62 -6.35 -20.55
CA SER A 59 -16.80 -5.36 -21.25
C SER A 59 -17.65 -4.16 -21.63
N PHE A 60 -17.27 -2.97 -21.15
CA PHE A 60 -18.01 -1.75 -21.45
C PHE A 60 -17.05 -0.56 -21.57
N GLY A 61 -17.21 0.24 -22.63
CA GLY A 61 -16.37 1.41 -22.90
C GLY A 61 -17.00 2.75 -22.50
N ASN A 62 -18.18 2.73 -21.88
CA ASN A 62 -18.88 3.96 -21.52
C ASN A 62 -18.12 4.74 -20.45
N THR A 63 -18.19 6.07 -20.53
CA THR A 63 -17.65 6.97 -19.51
C THR A 63 -18.32 6.71 -18.16
N VAL A 64 -17.50 6.54 -17.13
CA VAL A 64 -17.94 6.22 -15.77
C VAL A 64 -18.03 7.49 -14.94
N LEU A 65 -16.90 8.20 -14.80
CA LEU A 65 -16.78 9.42 -14.00
C LEU A 65 -15.55 10.26 -14.42
N ALA A 66 -15.57 11.55 -14.11
CA ALA A 66 -14.39 12.41 -14.19
C ALA A 66 -13.40 12.09 -13.04
N LEU A 67 -12.09 12.21 -13.30
CA LEU A 67 -11.05 11.93 -12.29
C LEU A 67 -11.15 12.88 -11.09
N SER A 68 -11.43 14.17 -11.33
CA SER A 68 -11.63 15.15 -10.27
C SER A 68 -12.84 14.84 -9.37
N ALA A 69 -13.87 14.19 -9.92
CA ALA A 69 -15.01 13.76 -9.14
C ALA A 69 -14.71 12.48 -8.35
N LEU A 70 -13.89 11.57 -8.89
CA LEU A 70 -13.41 10.37 -8.20
C LEU A 70 -12.54 10.72 -6.99
N HIS A 71 -11.66 11.72 -7.11
CA HIS A 71 -10.75 12.15 -6.02
C HIS A 71 -11.47 12.33 -4.69
N ARG A 72 -12.68 12.90 -4.69
CA ARG A 72 -13.51 13.12 -3.49
C ARG A 72 -13.91 11.85 -2.75
N TYR A 73 -13.84 10.70 -3.41
CA TYR A 73 -14.24 9.39 -2.89
C TYR A 73 -13.08 8.39 -2.87
N ASP A 74 -11.88 8.79 -3.29
CA ASP A 74 -10.77 7.85 -3.44
C ASP A 74 -10.36 7.27 -2.07
N GLY A 75 -10.56 8.02 -0.99
CA GLY A 75 -10.33 7.56 0.38
C GLY A 75 -11.31 6.51 0.93
N ILE A 76 -12.30 6.05 0.15
CA ILE A 76 -13.23 4.94 0.50
C ILE A 76 -13.36 3.98 -0.70
N PRO A 77 -13.81 2.72 -0.52
CA PRO A 77 -14.05 1.82 -1.65
C PRO A 77 -14.98 2.45 -2.69
N PHE A 78 -14.44 2.73 -3.88
CA PHE A 78 -15.21 3.27 -4.99
C PHE A 78 -15.62 2.13 -5.93
N ILE A 79 -16.86 1.68 -5.81
CA ILE A 79 -17.40 0.51 -6.49
C ILE A 79 -18.14 0.93 -7.76
N VAL A 80 -17.83 0.28 -8.88
CA VAL A 80 -18.62 0.38 -10.10
C VAL A 80 -19.51 -0.85 -10.21
N CYS A 81 -20.83 -0.63 -10.14
CA CYS A 81 -21.84 -1.65 -10.37
C CYS A 81 -22.28 -1.61 -11.84
N LEU A 82 -21.83 -2.59 -12.61
CA LEU A 82 -22.22 -2.79 -14.00
C LEU A 82 -23.45 -3.69 -14.08
N VAL A 83 -24.58 -3.09 -14.39
CA VAL A 83 -25.85 -3.80 -14.62
C VAL A 83 -25.88 -4.36 -16.04
N THR A 84 -25.98 -5.67 -16.17
CA THR A 84 -26.15 -6.37 -17.45
C THR A 84 -27.46 -7.17 -17.47
N PRO A 85 -27.92 -7.68 -18.62
CA PRO A 85 -29.19 -8.41 -18.70
C PRO A 85 -29.24 -9.69 -17.85
N THR A 86 -28.11 -10.31 -17.56
CA THR A 86 -28.06 -11.60 -16.84
C THR A 86 -27.50 -11.49 -15.43
N ARG A 87 -26.54 -10.57 -15.21
CA ARG A 87 -25.82 -10.45 -13.94
C ARG A 87 -25.36 -9.02 -13.68
N ASN A 88 -25.29 -8.61 -12.42
CA ASN A 88 -24.61 -7.41 -12.00
C ASN A 88 -23.13 -7.73 -11.67
N TYR A 89 -22.21 -6.89 -12.14
CA TYR A 89 -20.79 -7.03 -11.82
C TYR A 89 -20.34 -5.86 -10.97
N LEU A 90 -19.58 -6.15 -9.92
CA LEU A 90 -18.98 -5.15 -9.05
C LEU A 90 -17.46 -5.18 -9.23
N MET A 91 -16.86 -4.00 -9.33
CA MET A 91 -15.40 -3.81 -9.46
C MET A 91 -15.00 -2.57 -8.67
N LEU A 92 -13.84 -2.59 -8.01
CA LEU A 92 -13.23 -1.38 -7.47
C LEU A 92 -12.67 -0.52 -8.62
N ALA A 93 -12.85 0.79 -8.50
CA ALA A 93 -12.38 1.78 -9.46
C ALA A 93 -11.78 3.02 -8.79
N ASN A 94 -11.28 2.87 -7.56
CA ASN A 94 -10.31 3.79 -6.96
C ASN A 94 -9.13 4.00 -7.93
N THR A 95 -8.41 5.11 -7.79
CA THR A 95 -7.37 5.52 -8.73
C THR A 95 -6.31 4.45 -8.97
N THR A 96 -5.97 3.63 -7.97
CA THR A 96 -5.06 2.48 -8.10
C THR A 96 -5.53 1.46 -9.14
N PHE A 97 -6.84 1.26 -9.31
CA PHE A 97 -7.42 0.27 -10.23
C PHE A 97 -7.78 0.83 -11.62
N LEU A 98 -7.25 2.00 -11.97
CA LEU A 98 -7.46 2.62 -13.28
C LEU A 98 -6.21 2.47 -14.16
N ARG A 99 -6.35 1.94 -15.38
CA ARG A 99 -5.23 1.79 -16.32
C ARG A 99 -4.70 3.11 -16.85
N LYS A 100 -5.61 4.03 -17.18
CA LYS A 100 -5.34 5.36 -17.72
C LYS A 100 -6.58 6.23 -17.58
N ILE A 101 -6.44 7.50 -17.94
CA ILE A 101 -7.55 8.40 -18.18
C ILE A 101 -7.79 8.48 -19.69
N SER A 102 -9.06 8.49 -20.10
CA SER A 102 -9.44 8.45 -21.52
C SER A 102 -9.22 9.79 -22.23
N HIS A 103 -8.90 9.70 -23.54
CA HIS A 103 -8.36 10.74 -24.46
C HIS A 103 -9.01 12.13 -24.50
N SER A 104 -10.15 12.38 -23.85
CA SER A 104 -10.66 13.74 -23.64
C SER A 104 -9.79 14.54 -22.63
N SER A 105 -8.63 14.00 -22.26
CA SER A 105 -7.72 14.44 -21.22
C SER A 105 -6.38 14.95 -21.78
N GLN A 106 -6.33 15.50 -23.00
CA GLN A 106 -5.09 16.01 -23.63
C GLN A 106 -4.35 17.07 -22.79
N GLU A 107 -4.94 17.55 -21.69
CA GLU A 107 -4.33 18.45 -20.72
C GLU A 107 -4.11 17.83 -19.33
N LEU A 108 -4.29 16.52 -19.15
CA LEU A 108 -4.10 15.87 -17.85
C LEU A 108 -2.64 16.04 -17.42
N ARG A 109 -2.47 16.74 -16.31
CA ARG A 109 -1.19 17.02 -15.67
C ARG A 109 -1.39 16.98 -14.16
N ARG A 110 -0.28 16.93 -13.41
CA ARG A 110 -0.30 17.01 -11.94
C ARG A 110 -1.04 18.24 -11.43
N ASP A 111 -0.84 19.38 -12.11
CA ASP A 111 -1.46 20.66 -11.81
C ASP A 111 -2.85 20.87 -12.47
N ASN A 112 -3.32 19.90 -13.26
CA ASN A 112 -4.57 20.01 -14.02
C ASN A 112 -5.27 18.65 -14.13
N ILE A 113 -6.00 18.29 -13.07
CA ILE A 113 -6.78 17.05 -12.98
C ILE A 113 -8.04 17.14 -13.85
N LYS A 114 -7.87 16.99 -15.17
CA LYS A 114 -8.96 16.93 -16.16
C LYS A 114 -9.01 15.59 -16.85
N GLY A 115 -10.21 15.16 -17.21
CA GLY A 115 -10.46 13.93 -17.94
C GLY A 115 -11.41 13.00 -17.21
N SER A 116 -11.80 11.96 -17.93
CA SER A 116 -12.71 10.93 -17.43
C SER A 116 -12.14 9.55 -17.70
N PHE A 117 -12.56 8.58 -16.92
CA PHE A 117 -12.24 7.18 -17.17
C PHE A 117 -13.49 6.45 -17.66
N ASN A 118 -13.25 5.50 -18.55
CA ASN A 118 -14.26 4.62 -19.11
C ASN A 118 -14.28 3.29 -18.35
N GLY A 119 -15.34 2.50 -18.55
CA GLY A 119 -15.43 1.15 -17.99
C GLY A 119 -14.32 0.20 -18.42
N SER A 120 -13.74 0.47 -19.59
CA SER A 120 -12.58 -0.22 -20.12
C SER A 120 -11.32 0.17 -19.36
N ASP A 121 -11.23 1.37 -18.79
CA ASP A 121 -10.03 1.79 -18.09
C ASP A 121 -9.92 1.14 -16.70
N ILE A 122 -11.02 0.64 -16.13
CA ILE A 122 -11.03 -0.10 -14.87
C ILE A 122 -10.34 -1.46 -15.06
N MET A 123 -9.30 -1.73 -14.26
CA MET A 123 -8.56 -2.98 -14.25
C MET A 123 -9.46 -4.15 -13.83
N ARG A 124 -9.33 -5.28 -14.53
CA ARG A 124 -10.04 -6.53 -14.19
C ARG A 124 -9.22 -7.43 -13.27
N GLU A 125 -7.93 -7.19 -13.19
CA GLU A 125 -6.96 -7.88 -12.37
C GLU A 125 -5.89 -6.87 -11.95
N PHE A 126 -5.41 -6.97 -10.72
CA PHE A 126 -4.32 -6.19 -10.13
C PHE A 126 -3.31 -7.19 -9.57
N GLU A 127 -2.08 -7.22 -10.07
CA GLU A 127 -1.00 -8.13 -9.62
C GLU A 127 -1.44 -9.60 -9.48
N GLY A 128 -2.14 -10.15 -10.48
CA GLY A 128 -2.64 -11.52 -10.47
C GLY A 128 -3.91 -11.76 -9.61
N ILE A 129 -4.43 -10.72 -8.94
CA ILE A 129 -5.65 -10.78 -8.14
C ILE A 129 -6.82 -10.18 -8.92
N GLU A 130 -7.87 -10.97 -9.16
CA GLU A 130 -9.06 -10.50 -9.88
C GLU A 130 -9.78 -9.38 -9.12
N ASN A 131 -10.21 -8.35 -9.85
CA ASN A 131 -11.03 -7.24 -9.33
C ASN A 131 -12.51 -7.65 -9.25
N ILE A 132 -12.82 -8.43 -8.22
CA ILE A 132 -14.12 -9.02 -7.91
C ILE A 132 -14.40 -8.92 -6.40
N PRO A 133 -15.68 -8.96 -5.96
CA PRO A 133 -16.06 -8.79 -4.55
C PRO A 133 -15.25 -9.62 -3.55
N GLU A 134 -14.94 -10.86 -3.90
CA GLU A 134 -14.22 -11.81 -3.06
C GLU A 134 -12.81 -11.31 -2.68
N ASN A 135 -12.23 -10.43 -3.49
CA ASN A 135 -10.89 -9.87 -3.30
C ASN A 135 -10.89 -8.39 -2.88
N PHE A 136 -12.07 -7.77 -2.69
CA PHE A 136 -12.15 -6.32 -2.45
C PHE A 136 -11.39 -5.86 -1.21
N GLU A 137 -11.40 -6.64 -0.13
CA GLU A 137 -10.66 -6.30 1.08
C GLU A 137 -9.15 -6.20 0.79
N PHE A 138 -8.58 -7.25 0.18
CA PHE A 138 -7.17 -7.27 -0.20
C PHE A 138 -6.82 -6.10 -1.13
N LEU A 139 -7.61 -5.94 -2.21
CA LEU A 139 -7.38 -4.90 -3.20
C LEU A 139 -7.41 -3.52 -2.55
N TYR A 140 -8.47 -3.22 -1.79
CA TYR A 140 -8.62 -1.92 -1.16
C TYR A 140 -7.52 -1.65 -0.12
N ASN A 141 -7.10 -2.65 0.66
CA ASN A 141 -5.94 -2.52 1.53
C ASN A 141 -4.67 -2.15 0.74
N SER A 142 -4.47 -2.71 -0.46
CA SER A 142 -3.38 -2.29 -1.35
C SER A 142 -3.55 -0.85 -1.86
N HIS A 143 -4.77 -0.41 -2.16
CA HIS A 143 -5.04 0.97 -2.54
C HIS A 143 -4.71 1.96 -1.40
N GLU A 144 -5.02 1.61 -0.15
CA GLU A 144 -4.75 2.46 1.02
C GLU A 144 -3.25 2.71 1.26
N ASN A 145 -2.34 1.98 0.59
CA ASN A 145 -0.89 2.19 0.67
C ASN A 145 -0.35 3.23 -0.33
N TYR A 146 -1.19 3.78 -1.19
CA TYR A 146 -0.79 4.77 -2.19
C TYR A 146 -1.56 6.06 -1.99
N THR A 147 -0.86 7.19 -2.11
CA THR A 147 -1.53 8.49 -2.12
C THR A 147 -2.28 8.72 -3.43
N PHE A 148 -3.21 9.67 -3.43
CA PHE A 148 -3.88 10.08 -4.66
C PHE A 148 -2.85 10.66 -5.66
N GLU A 149 -1.87 11.40 -5.17
CA GLU A 149 -0.80 12.04 -5.95
C GLU A 149 0.09 11.00 -6.63
N GLU A 150 0.52 9.95 -5.92
CA GLU A 150 1.28 8.84 -6.51
C GLU A 150 0.50 8.16 -7.64
N ASN A 151 -0.81 7.95 -7.45
CA ASN A 151 -1.68 7.38 -8.47
C ASN A 151 -1.94 8.34 -9.62
N LEU A 152 -2.06 9.65 -9.36
CA LEU A 152 -2.25 10.69 -10.37
C LEU A 152 -1.03 10.76 -11.28
N ASP A 153 0.17 10.76 -10.73
CA ASP A 153 1.42 10.76 -11.48
C ASP A 153 1.47 9.62 -12.48
N ARG A 154 1.15 8.42 -12.00
CA ARG A 154 1.06 7.22 -12.82
C ARG A 154 0.00 7.36 -13.92
N LEU A 155 -1.18 7.88 -13.58
CA LEU A 155 -2.27 8.06 -14.54
C LEU A 155 -1.92 9.09 -15.62
N VAL A 156 -1.22 10.18 -15.26
CA VAL A 156 -0.71 11.19 -16.20
C VAL A 156 0.26 10.55 -17.18
N GLU A 157 1.25 9.80 -16.68
CA GLU A 157 2.25 9.10 -17.50
C GLU A 157 1.62 8.10 -18.47
N ALA A 158 0.76 7.21 -17.95
CA ALA A 158 0.06 6.19 -18.75
C ALA A 158 -0.90 6.80 -19.79
N THR A 159 -1.43 7.99 -19.53
CA THR A 159 -2.36 8.67 -20.44
C THR A 159 -1.63 9.45 -21.54
N ASN A 160 -0.51 10.09 -21.20
CA ASN A 160 0.23 10.95 -22.11
C ASN A 160 1.31 10.20 -22.92
N ASN A 161 1.46 8.87 -22.75
CA ASN A 161 2.53 8.06 -23.35
C ASN A 161 3.92 8.70 -23.16
N ILE A 162 4.13 9.38 -22.03
CA ILE A 162 5.40 10.05 -21.75
C ILE A 162 6.46 8.96 -21.54
N ALA A 163 7.67 9.18 -22.06
CA ALA A 163 8.80 8.29 -21.83
C ALA A 163 9.00 8.10 -20.32
N PRO A 164 9.25 6.87 -19.85
CA PRO A 164 9.30 6.58 -18.43
C PRO A 164 10.31 7.49 -17.70
N THR A 165 9.86 8.15 -16.64
CA THR A 165 10.64 9.13 -15.86
C THR A 165 11.46 8.49 -14.73
N GLY A 166 11.46 7.16 -14.62
CA GLY A 166 12.24 6.41 -13.61
C GLY A 166 13.63 6.00 -14.08
N LYS A 167 14.61 6.03 -13.17
CA LYS A 167 15.91 5.38 -13.37
C LYS A 167 15.86 3.98 -12.77
N ARG A 168 15.63 2.97 -13.62
CA ARG A 168 15.88 1.57 -13.24
C ARG A 168 17.36 1.43 -12.88
N PHE A 169 17.65 0.82 -11.74
CA PHE A 169 19.03 0.55 -11.35
C PHE A 169 19.59 -0.57 -12.24
N VAL A 170 20.72 -0.34 -12.88
CA VAL A 170 21.36 -1.32 -13.76
C VAL A 170 22.70 -1.70 -13.12
N PRO A 171 22.75 -2.78 -12.31
CA PRO A 171 23.98 -3.17 -11.66
C PRO A 171 25.00 -3.69 -12.68
N THR A 172 26.28 -3.41 -12.41
CA THR A 172 27.42 -4.10 -13.04
C THR A 172 27.51 -5.56 -12.59
N GLU A 173 28.34 -6.37 -13.26
CA GLU A 173 28.56 -7.77 -12.87
C GLU A 173 29.05 -7.90 -11.41
N LEU A 174 30.01 -7.07 -11.01
CA LEU A 174 30.52 -7.01 -9.63
C LEU A 174 29.42 -6.63 -8.62
N GLN A 175 28.55 -5.69 -8.99
CA GLN A 175 27.42 -5.30 -8.15
C GLN A 175 26.38 -6.42 -8.05
N VAL A 176 26.16 -7.20 -9.11
CA VAL A 176 25.28 -8.39 -9.05
C VAL A 176 25.84 -9.43 -8.07
N GLU A 177 27.15 -9.66 -8.10
CA GLU A 177 27.83 -10.54 -7.13
C GLU A 177 27.65 -10.01 -5.70
N CYS A 178 27.93 -8.72 -5.48
CA CYS A 178 27.74 -8.07 -4.17
C CYS A 178 26.29 -8.14 -3.67
N ILE A 179 25.29 -7.96 -4.55
CA ILE A 179 23.87 -8.10 -4.21
C ILE A 179 23.57 -9.53 -3.77
N ARG A 180 24.11 -10.55 -4.45
CA ARG A 180 23.90 -11.95 -4.07
C ARG A 180 24.54 -12.30 -2.72
N GLU A 181 25.71 -11.74 -2.44
CA GLU A 181 26.39 -11.86 -1.16
C GLU A 181 25.66 -11.14 -0.01
N SER A 182 24.64 -10.32 -0.29
CA SER A 182 23.86 -9.65 0.76
C SER A 182 23.15 -10.64 1.69
N VAL A 183 22.82 -11.84 1.22
CA VAL A 183 22.23 -12.89 2.07
C VAL A 183 23.24 -13.33 3.13
N ASP A 184 24.49 -13.57 2.74
CA ASP A 184 25.58 -13.92 3.67
C ASP A 184 25.88 -12.77 4.63
N ARG A 185 25.88 -11.52 4.15
CA ARG A 185 26.03 -10.34 5.01
C ARG A 185 24.92 -10.22 6.04
N ALA A 186 23.67 -10.46 5.66
CA ALA A 186 22.54 -10.45 6.58
C ALA A 186 22.66 -11.57 7.63
N ILE A 187 23.02 -12.80 7.23
CA ILE A 187 23.27 -13.91 8.16
C ILE A 187 24.39 -13.55 9.14
N SER A 188 25.50 -12.98 8.65
CA SER A 188 26.61 -12.54 9.48
C SER A 188 26.18 -11.49 10.49
N PHE A 189 25.44 -10.46 10.04
CA PHE A 189 24.94 -9.38 10.89
C PHE A 189 24.00 -9.88 11.99
N LEU A 190 23.04 -10.74 11.67
CA LEU A 190 22.10 -11.27 12.67
C LEU A 190 22.79 -12.06 13.80
N ASN A 191 24.01 -12.57 13.57
CA ASN A 191 24.83 -13.28 14.55
C ASN A 191 25.86 -12.38 15.25
N SER A 192 25.88 -11.08 14.95
CA SER A 192 26.87 -10.13 15.44
C SER A 192 26.40 -9.35 16.67
N ALA A 193 27.33 -8.67 17.35
CA ALA A 193 26.98 -7.82 18.48
C ALA A 193 26.25 -6.53 18.05
N GLU A 194 26.57 -6.04 16.85
CA GLU A 194 25.97 -4.86 16.22
C GLU A 194 24.46 -5.02 16.02
N TYR A 195 23.98 -6.23 15.70
CA TYR A 195 22.54 -6.51 15.66
C TYR A 195 21.87 -6.26 17.01
N GLY A 196 22.47 -6.74 18.12
CA GLY A 196 21.95 -6.49 19.47
C GLY A 196 21.89 -4.99 19.78
N VAL A 197 22.95 -4.26 19.41
CA VAL A 197 23.03 -2.81 19.60
C VAL A 197 21.97 -2.04 18.79
N LEU A 198 21.72 -2.44 17.54
CA LEU A 198 20.68 -1.83 16.71
C LEU A 198 19.28 -2.17 17.23
N ASN A 199 19.05 -3.44 17.58
CA ASN A 199 17.78 -3.90 18.12
C ASN A 199 17.43 -3.16 19.43
N ASP A 200 18.38 -3.02 20.35
CA ASP A 200 18.15 -2.35 21.62
C ASP A 200 17.86 -0.85 21.41
N ASP A 201 18.59 -0.18 20.51
CA ASP A 201 18.34 1.23 20.17
C ASP A 201 16.93 1.46 19.61
N LEU A 202 16.50 0.65 18.64
CA LEU A 202 15.15 0.77 18.07
C LEU A 202 14.07 0.49 19.12
N ASN A 203 14.29 -0.48 20.02
CA ASN A 203 13.38 -0.76 21.13
C ASN A 203 13.32 0.40 22.14
N ASP A 204 14.46 1.02 22.46
CA ASP A 204 14.51 2.20 23.33
C ASP A 204 13.78 3.39 22.70
N ARG A 205 13.94 3.60 21.40
CA ARG A 205 13.21 4.64 20.65
C ARG A 205 11.70 4.41 20.72
N VAL A 206 11.22 3.18 20.53
CA VAL A 206 9.79 2.83 20.68
C VAL A 206 9.31 3.08 22.11
N ARG A 207 10.05 2.61 23.12
CA ARG A 207 9.71 2.82 24.54
C ARG A 207 9.58 4.31 24.89
N ALA A 208 10.42 5.16 24.30
CA ALA A 208 10.40 6.60 24.56
C ALA A 208 9.13 7.31 24.06
N VAL A 209 8.41 6.73 23.09
CA VAL A 209 7.19 7.31 22.48
C VAL A 209 5.99 6.35 22.50
N GLU A 210 6.01 5.34 23.38
CA GLU A 210 4.99 4.29 23.44
C GLU A 210 3.57 4.86 23.59
N SER A 211 3.41 5.90 24.43
CA SER A 211 2.12 6.53 24.68
C SER A 211 1.56 7.22 23.42
N GLU A 212 2.43 7.82 22.62
CA GLU A 212 2.08 8.54 21.40
C GLU A 212 1.80 7.57 20.25
N ILE A 213 2.56 6.47 20.15
CA ILE A 213 2.27 5.39 19.20
C ILE A 213 0.88 4.81 19.49
N ALA A 214 0.55 4.56 20.77
CA ALA A 214 -0.76 4.08 21.18
C ALA A 214 -1.92 5.05 20.84
N ILE A 215 -1.68 6.36 20.83
CA ILE A 215 -2.65 7.36 20.36
C ILE A 215 -2.74 7.34 18.84
N ALA A 216 -1.60 7.36 18.15
CA ALA A 216 -1.51 7.38 16.69
C ALA A 216 -2.12 6.13 16.04
N ALA A 217 -2.12 4.98 16.73
CA ALA A 217 -2.73 3.73 16.29
C ALA A 217 -4.19 3.90 15.80
N PHE A 218 -4.93 4.84 16.39
CA PHE A 218 -6.34 5.13 16.09
C PHE A 218 -6.55 6.14 14.95
N ILE A 219 -5.49 6.59 14.28
CA ILE A 219 -5.61 7.41 13.08
C ILE A 219 -6.15 6.53 11.94
N ASP A 220 -7.32 6.89 11.40
CA ASP A 220 -8.01 6.13 10.35
C ASP A 220 -7.22 6.04 9.03
N ASN A 221 -6.47 7.09 8.70
CA ASN A 221 -5.65 7.12 7.51
C ASN A 221 -4.36 6.31 7.75
N VAL A 222 -4.31 5.11 7.18
CA VAL A 222 -3.21 4.14 7.34
C VAL A 222 -1.85 4.73 6.96
N ASN A 223 -1.76 5.46 5.84
CA ASN A 223 -0.53 6.09 5.38
C ASN A 223 -0.07 7.22 6.31
N LEU A 224 -1.00 8.04 6.82
CA LEU A 224 -0.68 9.10 7.77
C LEU A 224 -0.23 8.49 9.11
N ARG A 225 -0.92 7.46 9.57
CA ARG A 225 -0.59 6.73 10.80
C ARG A 225 0.82 6.15 10.75
N GLY A 226 1.16 5.43 9.68
CA GLY A 226 2.49 4.85 9.47
C GLY A 226 3.57 5.92 9.57
N ARG A 227 3.45 6.97 8.75
CA ARG A 227 4.40 8.10 8.72
C ARG A 227 4.57 8.79 10.06
N ILE A 228 3.50 8.95 10.83
CA ILE A 228 3.58 9.54 12.18
C ILE A 228 4.37 8.64 13.13
N ILE A 229 4.09 7.34 13.13
CA ILE A 229 4.76 6.39 14.02
C ILE A 229 6.24 6.25 13.64
N GLU A 230 6.54 6.13 12.34
CA GLU A 230 7.90 6.14 11.79
C GLU A 230 8.65 7.39 12.29
N TYR A 231 8.09 8.58 12.10
CA TYR A 231 8.68 9.84 12.52
C TYR A 231 8.88 9.94 14.04
N LEU A 232 7.91 9.47 14.84
CA LEU A 232 8.03 9.45 16.30
C LEU A 232 9.20 8.59 16.77
N ILE A 233 9.50 7.49 16.07
CA ILE A 233 10.60 6.58 16.43
C ILE A 233 11.94 7.17 16.01
N THR A 234 12.05 7.73 14.80
CA THR A 234 13.35 8.04 14.18
C THR A 234 13.79 9.49 14.36
N ALA A 235 12.86 10.45 14.40
CA ALA A 235 13.21 11.86 14.49
C ALA A 235 13.71 12.27 15.89
N GLU A 236 14.58 13.29 15.92
CA GLU A 236 15.12 13.90 17.15
C GLU A 236 15.02 15.44 17.13
N ASP A 237 14.06 15.98 16.38
CA ASP A 237 13.87 17.42 16.18
C ASP A 237 12.69 18.03 16.95
N ASP A 238 12.54 19.35 16.84
CA ASP A 238 11.45 20.12 17.47
C ASP A 238 10.06 19.74 16.91
N LEU A 239 9.98 19.22 15.68
CA LEU A 239 8.72 18.80 15.08
C LEU A 239 8.18 17.56 15.79
N LYS A 240 9.04 16.65 16.25
CA LYS A 240 8.64 15.51 17.08
C LYS A 240 7.93 15.96 18.35
N ALA A 241 8.49 16.91 19.11
CA ALA A 241 7.84 17.43 20.32
C ALA A 241 6.49 18.08 20.01
N THR A 242 6.39 18.81 18.90
CA THR A 242 5.13 19.40 18.42
C THR A 242 4.09 18.33 18.11
N LEU A 243 4.50 17.27 17.39
CA LEU A 243 3.63 16.14 17.02
C LEU A 243 3.10 15.41 18.25
N MET A 244 3.96 15.13 19.23
CA MET A 244 3.56 14.52 20.51
C MET A 244 2.50 15.38 21.20
N ASN A 245 2.70 16.70 21.28
CA ASN A 245 1.72 17.61 21.88
C ASN A 245 0.40 17.63 21.10
N CYS A 246 0.42 17.64 19.77
CA CYS A 246 -0.79 17.57 18.94
C CYS A 246 -1.59 16.28 19.20
N LEU A 247 -0.92 15.13 19.31
CA LEU A 247 -1.54 13.84 19.61
C LEU A 247 -2.23 13.86 20.98
N HIS A 248 -1.54 14.34 22.03
CA HIS A 248 -2.09 14.41 23.39
C HIS A 248 -3.25 15.40 23.51
N THR A 249 -3.17 16.54 22.83
CA THR A 249 -4.17 17.61 22.91
C THR A 249 -5.30 17.47 21.87
N ARG A 250 -5.23 16.46 21.00
CA ARG A 250 -6.14 16.25 19.86
C ARG A 250 -6.25 17.49 18.95
N GLN A 251 -5.15 18.23 18.84
CA GLN A 251 -5.04 19.33 17.88
C GLN A 251 -4.77 18.79 16.47
N PRO A 252 -5.06 19.58 15.41
CA PRO A 252 -4.69 19.20 14.05
C PRO A 252 -3.20 18.86 13.96
N LEU A 253 -2.91 17.74 13.29
CA LEU A 253 -1.55 17.26 13.11
C LEU A 253 -0.82 18.14 12.07
N PRO A 254 0.47 18.43 12.27
CA PRO A 254 1.27 19.13 11.28
C PRO A 254 1.42 18.28 10.00
N GLU A 255 1.71 18.93 8.87
CA GLU A 255 2.15 18.21 7.68
C GLU A 255 3.53 17.61 7.93
N ILE A 256 3.64 16.30 7.82
CA ILE A 256 4.90 15.57 7.91
C ILE A 256 5.31 15.16 6.50
N PHE A 257 6.51 15.59 6.11
CA PHE A 257 7.16 15.15 4.89
C PHE A 257 8.20 14.10 5.29
N THR A 258 7.94 12.84 4.94
CA THR A 258 8.96 11.79 4.99
C THR A 258 9.73 11.81 3.67
N ALA A 259 11.05 11.68 3.74
CA ALA A 259 11.89 11.58 2.55
C ALA A 259 11.55 10.28 1.81
N ASP A 260 11.62 10.31 0.47
CA ASP A 260 11.47 9.10 -0.36
C ASP A 260 12.80 8.31 -0.35
N GLU A 261 13.20 7.82 0.81
CA GLU A 261 14.41 7.00 1.05
C GLU A 261 14.08 5.51 0.96
N LEU A 262 15.05 4.60 1.22
CA LEU A 262 14.82 3.15 1.15
C LEU A 262 14.35 2.56 2.50
N GLY A 263 14.81 3.12 3.62
CA GLY A 263 14.32 2.86 4.97
C GLY A 263 14.16 4.14 5.79
N ASP A 264 13.72 3.99 7.03
CA ASP A 264 13.41 5.10 7.94
C ASP A 264 14.55 5.42 8.92
N TYR A 265 15.45 4.45 9.12
CA TYR A 265 16.56 4.57 10.06
C TYR A 265 17.84 3.94 9.51
N GLU A 266 18.90 4.73 9.45
CA GLU A 266 20.23 4.29 9.04
C GLU A 266 21.17 4.24 10.24
N ARG A 267 22.05 3.23 10.25
CA ARG A 267 23.15 3.15 11.21
C ARG A 267 24.38 2.53 10.59
N GLU A 268 25.52 3.22 10.73
CA GLU A 268 26.83 2.74 10.31
C GLU A 268 27.58 2.09 11.48
N PHE A 269 28.11 0.90 11.23
CA PHE A 269 29.04 0.16 12.07
C PHE A 269 30.34 -0.08 11.31
N GLU A 270 31.40 -0.50 12.00
CA GLU A 270 32.71 -0.74 11.37
C GLU A 270 32.63 -1.68 10.15
N HIS A 271 31.81 -2.73 10.25
CA HIS A 271 31.66 -3.77 9.24
C HIS A 271 30.28 -3.82 8.56
N TYR A 272 29.33 -2.98 8.97
CA TYR A 272 27.95 -3.03 8.49
C TYR A 272 27.40 -1.63 8.24
N LEU A 273 26.71 -1.45 7.12
CA LEU A 273 25.87 -0.30 6.86
C LEU A 273 24.43 -0.80 6.87
N THR A 274 23.66 -0.40 7.88
CA THR A 274 22.28 -0.87 8.03
C THR A 274 21.28 0.18 7.61
N GLU A 275 20.29 -0.24 6.84
CA GLU A 275 19.11 0.55 6.54
C GLU A 275 17.87 -0.23 7.00
N THR A 276 17.08 0.41 7.86
CA THR A 276 15.95 -0.23 8.54
C THR A 276 14.65 0.44 8.18
N ASP A 277 13.72 -0.33 7.63
CA ASP A 277 12.37 0.08 7.27
C ASP A 277 11.39 -0.30 8.38
N ILE A 278 10.73 0.68 8.96
CA ILE A 278 9.82 0.50 10.09
C ILE A 278 8.43 0.19 9.53
N LYS A 279 7.81 -0.89 10.03
CA LYS A 279 6.46 -1.29 9.61
C LYS A 279 5.53 -1.39 10.80
N THR A 280 4.57 -0.47 10.83
CA THR A 280 3.50 -0.50 11.82
C THR A 280 2.42 -1.48 11.40
N LYS A 281 2.04 -2.38 12.32
CA LYS A 281 0.92 -3.31 12.15
C LYS A 281 -0.04 -3.21 13.33
N VAL A 282 -1.21 -2.61 13.10
CA VAL A 282 -2.30 -2.62 14.08
C VAL A 282 -3.04 -3.96 13.95
N LEU A 283 -2.95 -4.83 14.97
CA LEU A 283 -3.34 -6.24 14.89
C LEU A 283 -4.84 -6.43 14.62
N PHE A 284 -5.68 -5.52 15.12
CA PHE A 284 -7.13 -5.56 14.90
C PHE A 284 -7.58 -4.96 13.56
N LEU A 285 -6.64 -4.48 12.73
CA LEU A 285 -6.92 -3.92 11.42
C LEU A 285 -6.33 -4.79 10.31
N SER A 286 -7.17 -5.11 9.34
CA SER A 286 -6.75 -5.74 8.08
C SER A 286 -5.96 -4.72 7.26
N SER A 287 -4.65 -4.93 7.14
CA SER A 287 -3.75 -4.08 6.35
C SER A 287 -2.58 -4.89 5.82
N ASN A 288 -2.13 -4.56 4.61
CA ASN A 288 -0.99 -5.17 3.94
C ASN A 288 0.01 -4.06 3.60
N PRO A 289 0.98 -3.74 4.48
CA PRO A 289 1.80 -2.57 4.30
C PRO A 289 2.74 -2.71 3.10
N LYS A 290 2.97 -1.61 2.40
CA LYS A 290 4.01 -1.49 1.37
C LYS A 290 5.39 -1.69 2.00
N GLY A 291 6.24 -2.46 1.33
CA GLY A 291 7.65 -2.63 1.68
C GLY A 291 8.54 -1.66 0.90
N TYR A 292 9.63 -2.16 0.34
CA TYR A 292 10.66 -1.37 -0.32
C TYR A 292 10.44 -1.21 -1.83
N ASN A 293 11.03 -0.15 -2.40
CA ASN A 293 11.26 -0.05 -3.83
C ASN A 293 12.41 -0.96 -4.25
N ILE A 294 12.18 -1.82 -5.25
CA ILE A 294 13.14 -2.86 -5.64
C ILE A 294 14.42 -2.25 -6.24
N ASP A 295 14.33 -1.17 -7.02
CA ASP A 295 15.52 -0.54 -7.60
C ASP A 295 16.38 0.16 -6.56
N LYS A 296 15.77 0.84 -5.57
CA LYS A 296 16.50 1.43 -4.45
C LYS A 296 17.17 0.36 -3.61
N LEU A 297 16.44 -0.72 -3.30
CA LEU A 297 16.99 -1.85 -2.57
C LEU A 297 18.19 -2.47 -3.29
N LEU A 298 18.06 -2.78 -4.58
CA LEU A 298 19.18 -3.36 -5.34
C LEU A 298 20.39 -2.41 -5.39
N SER A 299 20.16 -1.10 -5.44
CA SER A 299 21.25 -0.11 -5.36
C SER A 299 21.98 -0.21 -4.02
N PHE A 300 21.24 -0.20 -2.91
CA PHE A 300 21.80 -0.32 -1.56
C PHE A 300 22.53 -1.66 -1.36
N LEU A 301 21.91 -2.78 -1.74
CA LEU A 301 22.51 -4.12 -1.63
C LEU A 301 23.75 -4.31 -2.51
N SER A 302 23.97 -3.41 -3.48
CA SER A 302 25.19 -3.41 -4.29
C SER A 302 26.40 -2.80 -3.60
N GLU A 303 26.19 -2.11 -2.49
CA GLU A 303 27.24 -1.54 -1.67
C GLU A 303 27.82 -2.60 -0.72
N GLU A 304 29.13 -2.57 -0.52
CA GLU A 304 29.78 -3.40 0.49
C GLU A 304 29.19 -3.07 1.88
N LYS A 305 29.20 -4.07 2.78
CA LYS A 305 28.68 -3.95 4.16
C LYS A 305 27.17 -3.71 4.30
N SER A 306 26.44 -3.48 3.21
CA SER A 306 24.99 -3.22 3.23
C SER A 306 24.20 -4.38 3.86
N VAL A 307 23.29 -4.04 4.78
CA VAL A 307 22.33 -4.95 5.40
C VAL A 307 20.98 -4.24 5.52
N TYR A 308 19.98 -4.76 4.82
CA TYR A 308 18.63 -4.20 4.87
C TYR A 308 17.74 -4.97 5.85
N LEU A 309 17.02 -4.23 6.68
CA LEU A 309 16.24 -4.76 7.80
C LEU A 309 14.82 -4.21 7.79
N VAL A 310 13.92 -4.96 8.39
CA VAL A 310 12.54 -4.55 8.67
C VAL A 310 12.33 -4.58 10.17
N PHE A 311 11.89 -3.47 10.72
CA PHE A 311 11.51 -3.35 12.13
C PHE A 311 10.00 -3.27 12.27
N VAL A 312 9.40 -4.39 12.67
CA VAL A 312 7.95 -4.50 12.84
C VAL A 312 7.55 -3.92 14.19
N VAL A 313 6.59 -3.00 14.19
CA VAL A 313 5.95 -2.43 15.38
C VAL A 313 4.49 -2.83 15.36
N ALA A 314 4.15 -3.86 16.12
CA ALA A 314 2.80 -4.37 16.24
C ALA A 314 2.08 -3.76 17.44
N ILE A 315 0.79 -3.42 17.25
CA ILE A 315 -0.04 -2.77 18.27
C ILE A 315 -1.34 -3.57 18.40
N ASP A 316 -1.61 -4.11 19.58
CA ASP A 316 -2.83 -4.88 19.85
C ASP A 316 -4.02 -4.00 20.23
N GLU A 317 -5.18 -4.63 20.50
CA GLU A 317 -6.42 -3.94 20.92
C GLU A 317 -6.30 -3.24 22.27
N ASP A 318 -5.46 -3.78 23.16
CA ASP A 318 -5.16 -3.26 24.49
C ASP A 318 -4.07 -2.16 24.46
N ARG A 319 -3.56 -1.82 23.26
CA ARG A 319 -2.48 -0.87 22.99
C ARG A 319 -1.11 -1.33 23.48
N THR A 320 -0.94 -2.62 23.73
CA THR A 320 0.37 -3.22 23.97
C THR A 320 1.17 -3.18 22.67
N ILE A 321 2.41 -2.70 22.77
CA ILE A 321 3.33 -2.66 21.64
C ILE A 321 4.27 -3.86 21.70
N GLN A 322 4.36 -4.59 20.61
CA GLN A 322 5.36 -5.64 20.40
C GLN A 322 6.23 -5.28 19.21
N THR A 323 7.51 -5.55 19.31
CA THR A 323 8.49 -5.14 18.31
C THR A 323 9.34 -6.32 17.86
N ARG A 324 9.76 -6.30 16.59
CA ARG A 324 10.70 -7.28 16.06
C ARG A 324 11.59 -6.68 14.98
N LEU A 325 12.90 -6.77 15.16
CA LEU A 325 13.87 -6.52 14.10
C LEU A 325 14.14 -7.83 13.35
N CYS A 326 14.06 -7.80 12.02
CA CYS A 326 14.36 -8.96 11.19
C CYS A 326 14.99 -8.54 9.86
N SER A 327 15.70 -9.45 9.20
CA SER A 327 16.19 -9.24 7.84
C SER A 327 15.04 -9.37 6.83
N MET A 328 15.13 -8.65 5.70
CA MET A 328 14.27 -8.92 4.54
C MET A 328 14.31 -10.38 4.05
N PHE A 329 15.38 -11.12 4.38
CA PHE A 329 15.57 -12.53 4.04
C PHE A 329 15.00 -13.49 5.09
N ASN A 330 14.39 -12.98 6.15
CA ASN A 330 13.71 -13.80 7.15
C ASN A 330 12.65 -14.70 6.49
N ARG A 331 12.64 -16.00 6.83
CA ARG A 331 11.78 -17.00 6.19
C ARG A 331 10.29 -16.63 6.24
N GLN A 332 9.81 -16.16 7.39
CA GLN A 332 8.40 -15.77 7.54
C GLN A 332 8.12 -14.58 6.63
N LEU A 333 8.91 -13.51 6.75
CA LEU A 333 8.73 -12.28 5.98
C LEU A 333 8.78 -12.54 4.47
N LEU A 334 9.78 -13.32 4.03
CA LEU A 334 9.98 -13.68 2.63
C LEU A 334 8.74 -14.40 2.05
N SER A 335 8.16 -15.34 2.80
CA SER A 335 6.97 -16.08 2.38
C SER A 335 5.72 -15.19 2.22
N GLY A 336 5.67 -14.07 2.94
CA GLY A 336 4.61 -13.07 2.90
C GLY A 336 4.92 -11.87 2.01
N THR A 337 6.04 -11.86 1.30
CA THR A 337 6.44 -10.71 0.47
C THR A 337 5.98 -10.90 -0.96
N ARG A 338 5.21 -9.94 -1.48
CA ARG A 338 4.71 -9.93 -2.86
C ARG A 338 5.33 -8.77 -3.63
N ILE A 339 5.74 -9.03 -4.87
CA ILE A 339 6.15 -7.97 -5.80
C ILE A 339 4.90 -7.32 -6.36
N ILE A 340 4.80 -6.01 -6.17
CA ILE A 340 3.83 -5.14 -6.84
C ILE A 340 4.58 -4.44 -7.96
N LYS A 341 4.49 -5.01 -9.16
CA LYS A 341 5.17 -4.45 -10.34
C LYS A 341 4.64 -3.05 -10.59
N HIS A 342 5.54 -2.14 -10.95
CA HIS A 342 5.07 -0.84 -11.41
C HIS A 342 4.33 -1.01 -12.74
N TRP A 343 3.17 -0.39 -12.78
CA TRP A 343 2.30 -0.31 -13.94
C TRP A 343 3.01 0.24 -15.17
N ALA A 344 2.52 -0.14 -16.36
CA ALA A 344 3.02 0.33 -17.65
C ALA A 344 3.28 1.85 -17.64
N GLY A 345 4.53 2.25 -17.88
CA GLY A 345 4.94 3.66 -17.96
C GLY A 345 6.05 4.08 -16.99
N ARG A 346 6.36 3.31 -15.94
CA ARG A 346 7.54 3.55 -15.07
C ARG A 346 8.69 2.62 -15.45
N ASN A 347 9.88 3.17 -15.66
CA ASN A 347 11.12 2.38 -15.83
C ASN A 347 11.67 2.04 -14.44
N SER A 348 10.95 1.17 -13.73
CA SER A 348 11.31 0.63 -12.42
C SER A 348 10.68 -0.76 -12.26
N ARG A 349 11.30 -1.59 -11.43
CA ARG A 349 10.91 -2.98 -11.16
C ARG A 349 9.65 -3.12 -10.30
N GLY A 350 9.23 -2.05 -9.63
CA GLY A 350 8.11 -2.10 -8.69
C GLY A 350 8.53 -1.87 -7.24
N VAL A 351 7.57 -2.14 -6.37
CA VAL A 351 7.74 -2.16 -4.91
C VAL A 351 7.34 -3.53 -4.38
N THR A 352 7.71 -3.86 -3.16
CA THR A 352 7.15 -5.02 -2.46
C THR A 352 5.97 -4.62 -1.58
N GLN A 353 5.16 -5.61 -1.21
CA GLN A 353 4.10 -5.49 -0.22
C GLN A 353 4.13 -6.71 0.70
N TYR A 354 3.99 -6.49 2.00
CA TYR A 354 3.93 -7.56 2.99
C TYR A 354 2.48 -7.97 3.25
N GLU A 355 2.25 -9.27 3.40
CA GLU A 355 1.01 -9.80 3.95
C GLU A 355 0.91 -9.46 5.44
N GLY A 356 -0.16 -8.76 5.84
CA GLY A 356 -0.35 -8.32 7.22
C GLY A 356 -0.27 -9.45 8.26
N ARG A 357 -0.90 -10.58 7.97
CA ARG A 357 -0.88 -11.80 8.81
C ARG A 357 0.52 -12.35 9.08
N VAL A 358 1.46 -12.12 8.16
CA VAL A 358 2.84 -12.59 8.32
C VAL A 358 3.58 -11.66 9.29
N LEU A 359 3.32 -10.35 9.25
CA LEU A 359 3.86 -9.42 10.24
C LEU A 359 3.32 -9.69 11.64
N GLU A 360 2.05 -10.08 11.75
CA GLU A 360 1.43 -10.55 13.00
C GLU A 360 2.18 -11.80 13.53
N ALA A 361 2.39 -12.81 12.68
CA ALA A 361 3.10 -14.02 13.07
C ALA A 361 4.57 -13.76 13.49
N ILE A 362 5.26 -12.80 12.85
CA ILE A 362 6.66 -12.45 13.16
C ILE A 362 6.81 -11.89 14.59
N VAL A 363 5.81 -11.18 15.11
CA VAL A 363 5.88 -10.66 16.48
C VAL A 363 5.46 -11.70 17.51
N GLU A 364 4.47 -12.55 17.18
CA GLU A 364 3.91 -13.57 18.08
C GLU A 364 4.79 -14.83 18.22
N ASP A 365 5.28 -15.37 17.09
CA ASP A 365 6.06 -16.61 17.01
C ASP A 365 7.21 -16.43 16.02
N PHE A 366 8.26 -15.73 16.48
CA PHE A 366 9.38 -15.34 15.64
C PHE A 366 10.31 -16.52 15.31
N ASP A 367 10.42 -16.83 14.02
CA ASP A 367 11.48 -17.67 13.46
C ASP A 367 12.63 -16.77 13.02
N SER A 368 13.80 -16.87 13.65
CA SER A 368 14.98 -16.09 13.26
C SER A 368 15.68 -16.60 11.99
N GLY A 369 15.20 -17.70 11.42
CA GLY A 369 15.80 -18.35 10.26
C GLY A 369 15.75 -17.50 8.99
N ILE A 370 16.86 -17.53 8.25
CA ILE A 370 16.95 -17.12 6.85
C ILE A 370 16.91 -18.37 5.99
N ASP A 371 16.07 -18.37 4.96
CA ASP A 371 16.07 -19.38 3.91
C ASP A 371 17.00 -18.91 2.78
N TYR A 372 18.22 -19.45 2.75
CA TYR A 372 19.26 -18.99 1.83
C TYR A 372 18.85 -19.16 0.36
N ASP A 373 18.33 -20.34 0.00
CA ASP A 373 17.97 -20.66 -1.38
C ASP A 373 16.79 -19.80 -1.84
N ALA A 374 15.74 -19.70 -1.01
CA ALA A 374 14.59 -18.85 -1.33
C ALA A 374 14.99 -17.35 -1.42
N SER A 375 15.96 -16.91 -0.62
CA SER A 375 16.49 -15.54 -0.67
C SER A 375 17.25 -15.28 -1.98
N GLN A 376 18.06 -16.23 -2.43
CA GLN A 376 18.76 -16.15 -3.72
C GLN A 376 17.78 -16.17 -4.91
N ASP A 377 16.70 -16.93 -4.82
CA ASP A 377 15.63 -16.94 -5.81
C ASP A 377 14.91 -15.59 -5.88
N MET A 378 14.56 -14.99 -4.74
CA MET A 378 13.97 -13.64 -4.70
C MET A 378 14.90 -12.59 -5.30
N ILE A 379 16.19 -12.59 -4.96
CA ILE A 379 17.18 -11.68 -5.56
C ILE A 379 17.23 -11.87 -7.08
N THR A 380 17.18 -13.11 -7.54
CA THR A 380 17.18 -13.42 -8.98
C THR A 380 15.92 -12.87 -9.66
N ASP A 381 14.77 -12.98 -9.04
CA ASP A 381 13.53 -12.41 -9.55
C ASP A 381 13.56 -10.87 -9.58
N PHE A 382 14.13 -10.24 -8.55
CA PHE A 382 14.35 -8.79 -8.55
C PHE A 382 15.28 -8.35 -9.67
N LEU A 383 16.40 -9.06 -9.90
CA LEU A 383 17.35 -8.69 -10.96
C LEU A 383 16.75 -8.85 -12.38
N ARG A 384 15.88 -9.86 -12.58
CA ARG A 384 15.23 -10.20 -13.86
C ARG A 384 14.10 -9.25 -14.25
N GLY A 385 13.24 -8.87 -13.28
CA GLY A 385 12.20 -7.85 -13.47
C GLY A 385 12.84 -6.56 -13.95
#